data_AF-A0A9E5K4Y2-F1
#
_entry.id   AF-A0A9E5K4Y2-F1
#
_cell.length_a   1.000
_cell.length_b   1.000
_cell.length_c   1.000
_cell.angle_alpha   90.00
_cell.angle_beta   90.00
_cell.angle_gamma   90.00
#
_symmetry.space_group_name_H-M   'P 1'
#
loop_
_entity.id
_entity.type
_entity.pdbx_description
1 polymer ?
#
loop_
_entity_poly.entity_id
_entity_poly.type
_entity_poly.pdbx_seq_one_letter_code
_entity_poly.pdbx_strand_id
1 'polypeptide(L)'
;MNNNSLLKRFCAYVKIDTQADENSKTYPSTKGQLELGKMLVKELHEIGIKDAYQTEYGLVFGTIPNNAGRSIPTIAWVAHMDTSPETSGKNVAPIIHENYDGKDIILPKDKTKIITANENHDLPPLKGKTIITTDGTTLLGADNKAGVAVIMQAAQELIKNNSIIHGDIRICFTCDEEIGKGVNHLDLKELGAIAAYTLDGGGQGEIDGETFSADLATVTIHGRNIHPSIAKNRMTNAIRLAAIFIERLPTKKLAPETTEGMEGFLHPYTIAGGVAEVTIKILLRDFDSKKLRVYEAFLSQIASQIQLEYPEAKFDIIVTKQYRNMADGMSKEPRAIPFAVEAMKLAGLQPKVTSVRGGTDGSRMTEIGLPTPNLSTGEHNPHSPLEWTCLEEMEKAVEVLLHLAQVWAKP
;
A
#
# COMPACT_ATOMS: atom_id res chain seq x y z
N MET A 1 1.07 23.61 15.96
CA MET A 1 2.22 22.77 15.58
C MET A 1 3.30 23.65 14.98
N ASN A 2 4.57 23.23 15.00
CA ASN A 2 5.62 23.95 14.29
C ASN A 2 5.69 23.44 12.84
N ASN A 3 4.85 24.01 11.97
CA ASN A 3 4.67 23.62 10.56
C ASN A 3 6.00 23.54 9.77
N ASN A 4 6.97 24.35 10.17
CA ASN A 4 8.31 24.38 9.58
C ASN A 4 9.11 23.09 9.84
N SER A 5 8.82 22.34 10.90
CA SER A 5 9.50 21.07 11.23
C SER A 5 9.04 19.94 10.32
N LEU A 6 7.71 19.78 10.15
CA LEU A 6 7.12 18.71 9.34
C LEU A 6 7.55 18.82 7.87
N LEU A 7 7.43 20.02 7.28
CA LEU A 7 7.85 20.29 5.91
C LEU A 7 9.35 20.02 5.70
N LYS A 8 10.20 20.39 6.67
CA LYS A 8 11.65 20.14 6.61
C LYS A 8 11.98 18.66 6.62
N ARG A 9 11.33 17.87 7.48
CA ARG A 9 11.48 16.41 7.54
C ARG A 9 11.09 15.79 6.22
N PHE A 10 9.87 16.08 5.75
CA PHE A 10 9.36 15.57 4.48
C PHE A 10 10.32 15.86 3.32
N CYS A 11 10.68 17.14 3.12
CA CYS A 11 11.59 17.56 2.07
C CYS A 11 13.01 16.98 2.20
N ALA A 12 13.44 16.57 3.41
CA ALA A 12 14.72 15.89 3.60
C ALA A 12 14.61 14.40 3.21
N TYR A 13 13.54 13.73 3.62
CA TYR A 13 13.35 12.29 3.35
C TYR A 13 13.16 12.01 1.86
N VAL A 14 12.35 12.80 1.15
CA VAL A 14 12.08 12.60 -0.28
C VAL A 14 13.34 12.71 -1.15
N LYS A 15 14.37 13.42 -0.68
CA LYS A 15 15.65 13.55 -1.39
C LYS A 15 16.53 12.31 -1.29
N ILE A 16 16.24 11.41 -0.35
CA ILE A 16 16.95 10.14 -0.23
C ILE A 16 16.31 9.18 -1.23
N ASP A 17 17.11 8.71 -2.17
CA ASP A 17 16.71 7.65 -3.11
C ASP A 17 16.51 6.36 -2.33
N THR A 18 15.27 5.90 -2.22
CA THR A 18 14.87 4.68 -1.50
C THR A 18 14.07 3.74 -2.38
N GLN A 19 14.13 3.91 -3.71
CA GLN A 19 13.34 3.15 -4.65
C GLN A 19 13.49 1.63 -4.45
N ALA A 20 12.38 0.89 -4.46
CA ALA A 20 12.41 -0.57 -4.36
C ALA A 20 12.88 -1.20 -5.68
N ASP A 21 13.46 -2.40 -5.61
CA ASP A 21 13.89 -3.17 -6.78
C ASP A 21 13.32 -4.60 -6.74
N GLU A 22 12.32 -4.85 -7.58
CA GLU A 22 11.66 -6.16 -7.74
C GLU A 22 12.63 -7.28 -8.13
N ASN A 23 13.71 -6.96 -8.83
CA ASN A 23 14.70 -7.92 -9.30
C ASN A 23 15.78 -8.23 -8.26
N SER A 24 15.79 -7.50 -7.15
CA SER A 24 16.76 -7.68 -6.09
C SER A 24 16.57 -9.01 -5.37
N LYS A 25 17.71 -9.61 -5.00
CA LYS A 25 17.79 -10.86 -4.22
C LYS A 25 18.10 -10.61 -2.75
N THR A 26 18.24 -9.35 -2.35
CA THR A 26 18.50 -8.94 -0.96
C THR A 26 17.24 -8.35 -0.32
N TYR A 27 17.25 -8.24 1.00
CA TYR A 27 16.30 -7.45 1.76
C TYR A 27 17.06 -6.48 2.70
N PRO A 28 16.75 -5.17 2.71
CA PRO A 28 15.87 -4.51 1.75
C PRO A 28 16.44 -4.62 0.32
N SER A 29 15.58 -4.40 -0.67
CA SER A 29 15.95 -4.56 -2.08
C SER A 29 17.03 -3.57 -2.52
N THR A 30 17.06 -2.37 -1.92
CA THR A 30 18.05 -1.32 -2.22
C THR A 30 18.68 -0.72 -0.96
N LYS A 31 19.93 -0.23 -1.11
CA LYS A 31 20.71 0.34 0.00
C LYS A 31 20.14 1.66 0.52
N GLY A 32 19.41 2.40 -0.32
CA GLY A 32 18.83 3.69 0.01
C GLY A 32 17.91 3.63 1.23
N GLN A 33 17.10 2.57 1.31
CA GLN A 33 16.19 2.31 2.43
C GLN A 33 16.96 2.17 3.76
N LEU A 34 18.15 1.53 3.74
CA LEU A 34 19.01 1.44 4.92
C LEU A 34 19.52 2.81 5.36
N GLU A 35 19.90 3.67 4.42
CA GLU A 35 20.40 5.02 4.71
C GLU A 35 19.31 5.93 5.28
N LEU A 36 18.09 5.89 4.75
CA LEU A 36 16.94 6.57 5.35
C LEU A 36 16.68 6.03 6.77
N GLY A 37 16.65 4.70 6.96
CA GLY A 37 16.43 4.12 8.29
C GLY A 37 17.47 4.55 9.34
N LYS A 38 18.76 4.63 8.98
CA LYS A 38 19.81 5.17 9.88
C LYS A 38 19.55 6.64 10.26
N MET A 39 19.10 7.45 9.29
CA MET A 39 18.73 8.84 9.55
C MET A 39 17.56 8.91 10.53
N LEU A 40 16.52 8.10 10.32
CA LEU A 40 15.34 8.06 11.18
C LEU A 40 15.69 7.62 12.62
N VAL A 41 16.52 6.59 12.80
CA VAL A 41 16.99 6.17 14.13
C VAL A 41 17.69 7.32 14.86
N LYS A 42 18.60 8.02 14.17
CA LYS A 42 19.30 9.17 14.74
C LYS A 42 18.32 10.27 15.16
N GLU A 43 17.35 10.60 14.31
CA GLU A 43 16.34 11.62 14.60
C GLU A 43 15.41 11.19 15.76
N LEU A 44 15.05 9.91 15.87
CA LEU A 44 14.28 9.37 17.00
C LEU A 44 15.04 9.51 18.31
N HIS A 45 16.35 9.22 18.31
CA HIS A 45 17.22 9.45 19.48
C HIS A 45 17.26 10.93 19.86
N GLU A 46 17.39 11.84 18.89
CA GLU A 46 17.37 13.30 19.10
C GLU A 46 16.02 13.81 19.65
N ILE A 47 14.90 13.18 19.25
CA ILE A 47 13.58 13.44 19.81
C ILE A 47 13.50 13.00 21.27
N GLY A 48 14.19 11.93 21.65
CA GLY A 48 14.22 11.37 23.01
C GLY A 48 13.78 9.90 23.10
N ILE A 49 13.51 9.24 21.97
CA ILE A 49 13.13 7.83 21.87
C ILE A 49 14.40 6.99 21.89
N LYS A 50 14.92 6.72 23.08
CA LYS A 50 16.28 6.14 23.27
C LYS A 50 16.40 4.67 22.86
N ASP A 51 15.27 3.96 22.80
CA ASP A 51 15.23 2.55 22.42
C ASP A 51 15.13 2.36 20.90
N ALA A 52 15.26 3.42 20.09
CA ALA A 52 15.19 3.27 18.64
C ALA A 52 16.42 2.53 18.07
N TYR A 53 16.19 1.64 17.12
CA TYR A 53 17.24 0.90 16.40
C TYR A 53 16.76 0.49 15.01
N GLN A 54 17.73 0.11 14.17
CA GLN A 54 17.49 -0.51 12.88
C GLN A 54 17.90 -1.98 12.97
N THR A 55 17.02 -2.88 12.55
CA THR A 55 17.27 -4.33 12.49
C THR A 55 18.28 -4.67 11.38
N GLU A 56 18.77 -5.92 11.36
CA GLU A 56 19.60 -6.42 10.25
C GLU A 56 18.86 -6.40 8.90
N TYR A 57 17.53 -6.44 8.92
CA TYR A 57 16.65 -6.36 7.76
C TYR A 57 16.30 -4.91 7.37
N GLY A 58 16.84 -3.91 8.05
CA GLY A 58 16.61 -2.51 7.72
C GLY A 58 15.36 -1.88 8.34
N LEU A 59 14.48 -2.68 8.95
CA LEU A 59 13.30 -2.19 9.68
C LEU A 59 13.73 -1.31 10.85
N VAL A 60 13.07 -0.16 11.04
CA VAL A 60 13.34 0.74 12.17
C VAL A 60 12.24 0.57 13.22
N PHE A 61 12.64 0.45 14.48
CA PHE A 61 11.74 0.41 15.63
C PHE A 61 12.04 1.54 16.61
N GLY A 62 11.06 1.91 17.44
CA GLY A 62 11.21 2.77 18.61
C GLY A 62 9.94 2.84 19.44
N THR A 63 10.03 3.31 20.69
CA THR A 63 8.88 3.44 21.60
C THR A 63 8.71 4.86 22.12
N ILE A 64 7.52 5.43 21.93
CA ILE A 64 7.06 6.57 22.72
C ILE A 64 6.52 6.01 24.05
N PRO A 65 7.15 6.30 25.20
CA PRO A 65 6.82 5.64 26.46
C PRO A 65 5.51 6.18 27.04
N ASN A 66 4.72 5.28 27.62
CA ASN A 66 3.50 5.57 28.36
C ASN A 66 3.72 6.67 29.44
N ASN A 67 2.86 7.68 29.44
CA ASN A 67 2.89 8.78 30.41
C ASN A 67 1.63 8.88 31.31
N ALA A 68 0.69 7.93 31.17
CA ALA A 68 -0.61 7.99 31.82
C ALA A 68 -0.62 7.53 33.30
N GLY A 69 0.51 7.04 33.81
CA GLY A 69 0.61 6.52 35.18
C GLY A 69 -0.24 5.27 35.45
N ARG A 70 -0.76 4.63 34.40
CA ARG A 70 -1.56 3.39 34.45
C ARG A 70 -1.29 2.54 33.21
N SER A 71 -1.66 1.26 33.29
CA SER A 71 -1.56 0.37 32.13
C SER A 71 -2.57 0.79 31.05
N ILE A 72 -2.08 0.98 29.84
CA ILE A 72 -2.86 1.21 28.61
C ILE A 72 -2.31 0.23 27.56
N PRO A 73 -3.17 -0.41 26.75
CA PRO A 73 -2.69 -1.28 25.69
C PRO A 73 -1.75 -0.57 24.72
N THR A 74 -0.67 -1.24 24.32
CA THR A 74 0.28 -0.74 23.33
C THR A 74 -0.33 -0.76 21.94
N ILE A 75 -0.20 0.34 21.20
CA ILE A 75 -0.54 0.42 19.77
C ILE A 75 0.72 0.67 18.93
N ALA A 76 0.64 0.49 17.62
CA ALA A 76 1.73 0.82 16.71
C ALA A 76 1.32 1.78 15.59
N TRP A 77 2.27 2.60 15.15
CA TRP A 77 2.20 3.40 13.94
C TRP A 77 3.25 2.91 12.96
N VAL A 78 2.83 2.65 11.73
CA VAL A 78 3.63 1.99 10.70
C VAL A 78 3.62 2.84 9.44
N ALA A 79 4.79 2.99 8.82
CA ALA A 79 4.96 3.64 7.51
C ALA A 79 6.09 2.92 6.77
N HIS A 80 6.09 2.92 5.45
CA HIS A 80 7.18 2.32 4.68
C HIS A 80 8.19 3.38 4.20
N MET A 81 9.42 2.95 3.95
CA MET A 81 10.54 3.84 3.61
C MET A 81 10.86 3.88 2.13
N ASP A 82 10.46 2.85 1.39
CA ASP A 82 10.69 2.75 -0.04
C ASP A 82 9.77 3.66 -0.85
N THR A 83 10.02 3.70 -2.15
CA THR A 83 9.17 4.36 -3.13
C THR A 83 9.03 3.44 -4.34
N SER A 84 7.90 3.50 -5.01
CA SER A 84 7.56 2.66 -6.15
C SER A 84 8.67 2.52 -7.23
N PRO A 85 8.87 1.32 -7.79
CA PRO A 85 9.77 1.09 -8.92
C PRO A 85 9.24 1.69 -10.24
N GLU A 86 7.96 2.07 -10.33
CA GLU A 86 7.31 2.48 -11.58
C GLU A 86 7.82 3.83 -12.12
N THR A 87 8.17 4.74 -11.22
CA THR A 87 8.77 6.04 -11.56
C THR A 87 10.01 6.26 -10.70
N SER A 88 11.10 6.76 -11.29
CA SER A 88 12.34 7.03 -10.56
C SER A 88 12.12 7.92 -9.34
N GLY A 89 12.52 7.45 -8.15
CA GLY A 89 12.62 8.21 -6.90
C GLY A 89 13.99 8.83 -6.64
N LYS A 90 14.87 8.82 -7.65
CA LYS A 90 16.25 9.31 -7.53
C LYS A 90 16.37 10.80 -7.85
N ASN A 91 17.07 11.54 -7.00
CA ASN A 91 17.32 12.99 -7.13
C ASN A 91 16.03 13.83 -7.13
N VAL A 92 15.02 13.43 -6.35
CA VAL A 92 13.78 14.20 -6.20
C VAL A 92 14.10 15.64 -5.78
N ALA A 93 13.50 16.58 -6.49
CA ALA A 93 13.57 18.01 -6.19
C ALA A 93 12.17 18.51 -5.82
N PRO A 94 11.75 18.42 -4.54
CA PRO A 94 10.42 18.85 -4.13
C PRO A 94 10.26 20.36 -4.37
N ILE A 95 9.13 20.74 -4.96
CA ILE A 95 8.75 22.12 -5.24
C ILE A 95 7.61 22.50 -4.33
N ILE A 96 7.77 23.60 -3.60
CA ILE A 96 6.79 24.09 -2.63
C ILE A 96 5.99 25.22 -3.29
N HIS A 97 4.68 25.04 -3.39
CA HIS A 97 3.72 26.01 -3.89
C HIS A 97 2.91 26.56 -2.72
N GLU A 98 3.40 27.64 -2.10
CA GLU A 98 2.67 28.33 -1.04
C GLU A 98 1.46 29.07 -1.60
N ASN A 99 0.36 29.12 -0.84
CA ASN A 99 -0.87 29.81 -1.20
C ASN A 99 -1.40 29.38 -2.58
N TYR A 100 -1.48 28.07 -2.82
CA TYR A 100 -1.94 27.48 -4.07
C TYR A 100 -3.22 28.15 -4.60
N ASP A 101 -3.25 28.53 -5.87
CA ASP A 101 -4.27 29.44 -6.40
C ASP A 101 -5.57 28.74 -6.86
N GLY A 102 -5.59 27.41 -6.82
CA GLY A 102 -6.73 26.57 -7.23
C GLY A 102 -6.74 26.19 -8.71
N LYS A 103 -5.65 26.42 -9.46
CA LYS A 103 -5.54 26.11 -10.89
C LYS A 103 -4.49 25.03 -11.17
N ASP A 104 -4.52 24.48 -12.38
CA ASP A 104 -3.55 23.50 -12.85
C ASP A 104 -2.09 23.86 -12.51
N ILE A 105 -1.32 22.87 -12.04
CA ILE A 105 0.10 23.03 -11.72
C ILE A 105 0.94 22.43 -12.85
N ILE A 106 1.70 23.27 -13.55
CA ILE A 106 2.61 22.84 -14.61
C ILE A 106 3.98 22.54 -14.00
N LEU A 107 4.49 21.33 -14.21
CA LEU A 107 5.78 20.92 -13.65
C LEU A 107 6.94 21.51 -14.48
N PRO A 108 7.96 22.13 -13.84
CA PRO A 108 8.86 23.04 -14.54
C PRO A 108 9.88 22.38 -15.47
N LYS A 109 10.33 21.14 -15.19
CA LYS A 109 11.31 20.45 -16.05
C LYS A 109 10.67 19.69 -17.21
N ASP A 110 9.39 19.36 -17.10
CA ASP A 110 8.62 18.77 -18.19
C ASP A 110 7.23 19.41 -18.23
N LYS A 111 7.10 20.42 -19.08
CA LYS A 111 5.85 21.21 -19.21
C LYS A 111 4.69 20.43 -19.82
N THR A 112 4.93 19.22 -20.33
CA THR A 112 3.84 18.33 -20.76
C THR A 112 3.15 17.65 -19.59
N LYS A 113 3.79 17.67 -18.40
CA LYS A 113 3.25 17.12 -17.17
C LYS A 113 2.54 18.22 -16.39
N ILE A 114 1.23 18.05 -16.27
CA ILE A 114 0.33 19.02 -15.67
C ILE A 114 -0.52 18.27 -14.66
N ILE A 115 -0.50 18.71 -13.40
CA ILE A 115 -1.46 18.25 -12.40
C ILE A 115 -2.72 19.08 -12.63
N THR A 116 -3.69 18.50 -13.35
CA THR A 116 -4.89 19.22 -13.74
C THR A 116 -5.94 19.18 -12.63
N ALA A 117 -6.58 20.32 -12.36
CA ALA A 117 -7.67 20.44 -11.40
C ALA A 117 -8.89 19.57 -11.76
N ASN A 118 -9.07 19.27 -13.04
CA ASN A 118 -10.19 18.47 -13.53
C ASN A 118 -10.00 16.98 -13.24
N GLU A 119 -8.77 16.46 -13.33
CA GLU A 119 -8.46 15.06 -13.03
C GLU A 119 -8.17 14.84 -11.54
N ASN A 120 -7.89 15.92 -10.79
CA ASN A 120 -7.59 15.90 -9.37
C ASN A 120 -8.68 16.63 -8.58
N HIS A 121 -9.81 15.98 -8.34
CA HIS A 121 -10.96 16.62 -7.67
C HIS A 121 -10.66 17.13 -6.26
N ASP A 122 -9.67 16.56 -5.58
CA ASP A 122 -9.23 16.99 -4.24
C ASP A 122 -8.32 18.23 -4.26
N LEU A 123 -7.75 18.59 -5.42
CA LEU A 123 -6.83 19.71 -5.53
C LEU A 123 -7.51 21.09 -5.43
N PRO A 124 -8.58 21.43 -6.18
CA PRO A 124 -9.23 22.75 -6.09
C PRO A 124 -9.72 23.15 -4.68
N PRO A 125 -10.28 22.24 -3.86
CA PRO A 125 -10.62 22.53 -2.46
C PRO A 125 -9.44 23.00 -1.59
N LEU A 126 -8.20 22.71 -1.98
CA LEU A 126 -6.98 23.07 -1.26
C LEU A 126 -6.43 24.46 -1.64
N LYS A 127 -7.24 25.31 -2.29
CA LYS A 127 -6.87 26.69 -2.55
C LYS A 127 -6.44 27.42 -1.27
N GLY A 128 -5.30 28.10 -1.33
CA GLY A 128 -4.66 28.81 -0.22
C GLY A 128 -3.78 27.93 0.67
N LYS A 129 -3.68 26.63 0.40
CA LYS A 129 -2.82 25.68 1.11
C LYS A 129 -1.42 25.62 0.49
N THR A 130 -0.54 24.85 1.12
CA THR A 130 0.82 24.61 0.65
C THR A 130 0.91 23.24 -0.02
N ILE A 131 1.03 23.24 -1.34
CA ILE A 131 1.17 22.02 -2.14
C ILE A 131 2.65 21.75 -2.38
N ILE A 132 3.08 20.50 -2.23
CA ILE A 132 4.42 20.05 -2.61
C ILE A 132 4.32 19.11 -3.80
N THR A 133 5.05 19.39 -4.86
CA THR A 133 5.08 18.59 -6.10
C THR A 133 6.49 18.13 -6.43
N THR A 134 6.60 17.26 -7.45
CA THR A 134 7.86 16.99 -8.15
C THR A 134 8.23 18.16 -9.09
N ASP A 135 9.36 18.02 -9.78
CA ASP A 135 9.72 18.89 -10.92
C ASP A 135 9.28 18.35 -12.29
N GLY A 136 8.63 17.18 -12.30
CA GLY A 136 8.17 16.44 -13.47
C GLY A 136 9.11 15.31 -13.93
N THR A 137 10.32 15.17 -13.37
CA THR A 137 11.28 14.15 -13.83
C THR A 137 11.32 12.87 -13.00
N THR A 138 10.74 12.90 -11.80
CA THR A 138 10.73 11.83 -10.80
C THR A 138 9.33 11.69 -10.21
N LEU A 139 9.07 10.65 -9.42
CA LEU A 139 8.00 10.69 -8.42
C LEU A 139 8.39 11.63 -7.25
N LEU A 140 7.46 11.92 -6.33
CA LEU A 140 7.72 12.74 -5.15
C LEU A 140 8.18 11.89 -3.97
N GLY A 141 7.56 10.73 -3.78
CA GLY A 141 7.73 9.88 -2.60
C GLY A 141 6.94 10.38 -1.40
N ALA A 142 5.79 11.04 -1.64
CA ALA A 142 4.80 11.27 -0.60
C ALA A 142 4.29 9.93 -0.06
N ASP A 143 3.99 9.01 -0.98
CA ASP A 143 3.90 7.57 -0.70
C ASP A 143 5.33 7.00 -0.53
N ASN A 144 5.80 6.65 0.68
CA ASN A 144 5.15 6.85 1.99
C ASN A 144 5.91 7.76 2.96
N LYS A 145 6.81 8.62 2.43
CA LYS A 145 7.61 9.51 3.29
C LYS A 145 6.78 10.63 3.92
N ALA A 146 5.57 10.89 3.45
CA ALA A 146 4.60 11.72 4.16
C ALA A 146 4.18 11.05 5.47
N GLY A 147 3.81 9.75 5.44
CA GLY A 147 3.52 8.95 6.63
C GLY A 147 4.68 8.89 7.61
N VAL A 148 5.91 8.66 7.12
CA VAL A 148 7.13 8.72 7.94
C VAL A 148 7.27 10.08 8.63
N ALA A 149 7.14 11.18 7.89
CA ALA A 149 7.24 12.54 8.45
C ALA A 149 6.15 12.87 9.47
N VAL A 150 4.92 12.42 9.22
CA VAL A 150 3.78 12.55 10.15
C VAL A 150 4.06 11.81 11.46
N ILE A 151 4.51 10.55 11.41
CA ILE A 151 4.86 9.77 12.60
C ILE A 151 5.99 10.45 13.38
N MET A 152 7.05 10.87 12.69
CA MET A 152 8.19 11.56 13.33
C MET A 152 7.77 12.87 14.02
N GLN A 153 6.86 13.63 13.41
CA GLN A 153 6.33 14.85 14.01
C GLN A 153 5.41 14.56 15.20
N ALA A 154 4.49 13.60 15.09
CA ALA A 154 3.61 13.19 16.19
C ALA A 154 4.41 12.68 17.39
N ALA A 155 5.44 11.85 17.14
CA ALA A 155 6.37 11.38 18.16
C ALA A 155 7.06 12.54 18.89
N GLN A 156 7.54 13.54 18.14
CA GLN A 156 8.17 14.72 18.72
C GLN A 156 7.20 15.54 19.59
N GLU A 157 5.95 15.70 19.17
CA GLU A 157 4.93 16.42 19.95
C GLU A 157 4.58 15.67 21.24
N LEU A 158 4.39 14.34 21.19
CA LEU A 158 4.10 13.54 22.38
C LEU A 158 5.24 13.55 23.41
N ILE A 159 6.49 13.41 22.96
CA ILE A 159 7.66 13.44 23.85
C ILE A 159 7.86 14.83 24.48
N LYS A 160 7.57 15.92 23.76
CA LYS A 160 7.72 17.28 24.28
C LYS A 160 6.56 17.72 25.16
N ASN A 161 5.37 17.15 24.98
CA ASN A 161 4.15 17.60 25.63
C ASN A 161 3.50 16.50 26.48
N ASN A 162 3.95 16.40 27.72
CA ASN A 162 3.40 15.46 28.72
C ASN A 162 1.93 15.72 29.12
N SER A 163 1.28 16.78 28.62
CA SER A 163 -0.16 16.99 28.85
C SER A 163 -1.05 16.13 27.95
N ILE A 164 -0.50 15.60 26.85
CA ILE A 164 -1.19 14.65 25.99
C ILE A 164 -0.99 13.26 26.61
N ILE A 165 -2.03 12.74 27.25
CA ILE A 165 -1.97 11.44 27.93
C ILE A 165 -2.09 10.30 26.93
N HIS A 166 -1.15 9.35 26.96
CA HIS A 166 -1.11 8.19 26.07
C HIS A 166 -0.47 6.95 26.73
N GLY A 167 -0.72 5.76 26.15
CA GLY A 167 -0.02 4.52 26.46
C GLY A 167 1.33 4.41 25.73
N ASP A 168 1.91 3.21 25.72
CA ASP A 168 3.07 2.94 24.87
C ASP A 168 2.65 2.96 23.39
N ILE A 169 3.43 3.64 22.56
CA ILE A 169 3.21 3.69 21.11
C ILE A 169 4.48 3.23 20.42
N ARG A 170 4.36 2.18 19.64
CA ARG A 170 5.47 1.58 18.89
C ARG A 170 5.52 2.19 17.50
N ILE A 171 6.70 2.67 17.13
CA ILE A 171 6.97 3.15 15.77
C ILE A 171 7.63 2.02 15.02
N CYS A 172 7.17 1.75 13.80
CA CYS A 172 7.83 0.83 12.89
C CYS A 172 7.94 1.48 11.50
N PHE A 173 9.14 1.52 10.94
CA PHE A 173 9.33 1.86 9.54
C PHE A 173 9.77 0.64 8.75
N THR A 174 8.96 0.22 7.78
CA THR A 174 9.17 -0.98 6.97
C THR A 174 9.93 -0.68 5.66
N CYS A 175 10.33 -1.75 4.98
CA CYS A 175 11.09 -1.74 3.74
C CYS A 175 10.41 -2.64 2.71
N ASP A 176 10.53 -2.31 1.43
CA ASP A 176 10.04 -3.09 0.29
C ASP A 176 8.51 -3.34 0.32
N GLU A 177 7.72 -2.36 0.79
CA GLU A 177 6.25 -2.41 0.71
C GLU A 177 5.81 -2.48 -0.76
N GLU A 178 6.40 -1.63 -1.59
CA GLU A 178 6.02 -1.39 -3.00
C GLU A 178 6.22 -2.61 -3.90
N ILE A 179 6.95 -3.62 -3.40
CA ILE A 179 7.18 -4.90 -4.07
C ILE A 179 6.58 -6.07 -3.29
N GLY A 180 5.67 -5.79 -2.36
CA GLY A 180 4.88 -6.74 -1.58
C GLY A 180 5.65 -7.49 -0.51
N LYS A 181 6.74 -6.92 0.02
CA LYS A 181 7.64 -7.56 1.00
C LYS A 181 7.72 -6.83 2.34
N GLY A 182 6.97 -5.76 2.55
CA GLY A 182 6.98 -4.92 3.76
C GLY A 182 6.89 -5.68 5.08
N VAL A 183 6.00 -6.68 5.15
CA VAL A 183 5.82 -7.50 6.36
C VAL A 183 6.71 -8.74 6.49
N ASN A 184 7.55 -9.07 5.51
CA ASN A 184 8.22 -10.38 5.46
C ASN A 184 9.17 -10.65 6.63
N HIS A 185 9.78 -9.59 7.16
CA HIS A 185 10.72 -9.65 8.28
C HIS A 185 10.18 -8.99 9.55
N LEU A 186 8.89 -8.65 9.58
CA LEU A 186 8.26 -7.98 10.71
C LEU A 186 7.88 -9.00 11.80
N ASP A 187 8.51 -8.91 12.98
CA ASP A 187 8.11 -9.69 14.14
C ASP A 187 7.02 -8.96 14.95
N LEU A 188 5.79 -9.47 14.88
CA LEU A 188 4.67 -8.92 15.64
C LEU A 188 4.85 -9.01 17.16
N LYS A 189 5.64 -9.97 17.67
CA LYS A 189 5.93 -10.07 19.10
C LYS A 189 6.87 -8.97 19.56
N GLU A 190 7.86 -8.64 18.73
CA GLU A 190 8.77 -7.51 18.95
C GLU A 190 8.04 -6.17 18.81
N LEU A 191 7.08 -6.07 17.89
CA LEU A 191 6.22 -4.90 17.78
C LEU A 191 5.34 -4.77 19.04
N GLY A 192 4.78 -5.86 19.56
CA GLY A 192 4.13 -5.92 20.88
C GLY A 192 2.84 -5.10 21.01
N ALA A 193 2.24 -4.72 19.88
CA ALA A 193 1.02 -3.93 19.83
C ALA A 193 -0.24 -4.80 19.73
N ILE A 194 -1.37 -4.29 20.23
CA ILE A 194 -2.69 -4.94 20.09
C ILE A 194 -3.44 -4.49 18.82
N ALA A 195 -3.10 -3.31 18.31
CA ALA A 195 -3.56 -2.75 17.05
C ALA A 195 -2.41 -1.90 16.47
N ALA A 196 -2.33 -1.84 15.15
CA ALA A 196 -1.44 -0.92 14.46
C ALA A 196 -2.24 -0.03 13.52
N TYR A 197 -1.59 0.99 12.97
CA TYR A 197 -2.14 1.87 11.96
C TYR A 197 -1.06 2.09 10.91
N THR A 198 -1.32 1.71 9.66
CA THR A 198 -0.47 2.19 8.56
C THR A 198 -0.85 3.62 8.23
N LEU A 199 0.14 4.44 7.93
CA LEU A 199 0.01 5.85 7.60
C LEU A 199 0.31 5.99 6.12
N ASP A 200 -0.56 5.48 5.26
CA ASP A 200 -0.27 5.17 3.85
C ASP A 200 -1.51 5.32 2.96
N GLY A 201 -2.29 6.37 3.22
CA GLY A 201 -3.56 6.60 2.54
C GLY A 201 -3.64 7.99 1.92
N GLY A 202 -4.43 8.09 0.86
CA GLY A 202 -4.65 9.34 0.14
C GLY A 202 -5.34 10.44 0.97
N GLY A 203 -5.04 11.70 0.62
CA GLY A 203 -5.80 12.87 1.08
C GLY A 203 -5.97 12.99 2.60
N GLN A 204 -7.18 13.31 3.06
CA GLN A 204 -7.48 13.45 4.49
C GLN A 204 -8.82 12.82 4.86
N GLY A 205 -8.87 12.25 6.07
CA GLY A 205 -10.12 11.74 6.65
C GLY A 205 -10.52 10.35 6.17
N GLU A 206 -9.67 9.64 5.42
CA GLU A 206 -9.94 8.27 4.96
C GLU A 206 -9.34 7.22 5.90
N ILE A 207 -10.11 6.16 6.15
CA ILE A 207 -9.70 5.00 6.96
C ILE A 207 -9.99 3.75 6.15
N ASP A 208 -8.97 3.07 5.65
CA ASP A 208 -9.18 1.78 5.00
C ASP A 208 -9.38 0.71 6.06
N GLY A 209 -10.60 0.20 6.12
CA GLY A 209 -10.99 -0.89 7.01
C GLY A 209 -11.16 -2.23 6.29
N GLU A 210 -11.03 -2.23 4.96
CA GLU A 210 -11.27 -3.38 4.11
C GLU A 210 -10.34 -3.37 2.89
N THR A 211 -9.86 -4.54 2.46
CA THR A 211 -9.07 -4.71 1.23
C THR A 211 -9.62 -5.87 0.41
N PHE A 212 -9.18 -6.04 -0.84
CA PHE A 212 -9.41 -7.32 -1.50
C PHE A 212 -8.71 -8.46 -0.74
N SER A 213 -9.26 -9.66 -0.89
CA SER A 213 -8.53 -10.91 -0.83
C SER A 213 -7.97 -11.24 -2.20
N ALA A 214 -6.77 -11.81 -2.22
CA ALA A 214 -6.04 -12.07 -3.45
C ALA A 214 -5.44 -13.47 -3.51
N ASP A 215 -5.72 -14.16 -4.61
CA ASP A 215 -5.01 -15.35 -5.05
C ASP A 215 -4.45 -15.15 -6.46
N LEU A 216 -3.41 -15.91 -6.80
CA LEU A 216 -2.84 -16.01 -8.14
C LEU A 216 -3.11 -17.40 -8.69
N ALA A 217 -3.87 -17.50 -9.78
CA ALA A 217 -4.00 -18.73 -10.54
C ALA A 217 -2.96 -18.77 -11.68
N THR A 218 -2.20 -19.85 -11.75
CA THR A 218 -1.35 -20.20 -12.89
C THR A 218 -2.00 -21.35 -13.63
N VAL A 219 -2.47 -21.08 -14.85
CA VAL A 219 -3.09 -22.06 -15.75
C VAL A 219 -2.05 -22.48 -16.78
N THR A 220 -1.61 -23.72 -16.74
CA THR A 220 -0.71 -24.32 -17.73
C THR A 220 -1.51 -25.24 -18.64
N ILE A 221 -1.45 -24.98 -19.94
CA ILE A 221 -2.17 -25.70 -20.98
C ILE A 221 -1.15 -26.48 -21.80
N HIS A 222 -1.26 -27.81 -21.74
CA HIS A 222 -0.36 -28.70 -22.46
C HIS A 222 -0.91 -29.05 -23.83
N GLY A 223 -0.07 -28.85 -24.83
CA GLY A 223 -0.30 -29.25 -26.21
C GLY A 223 0.69 -30.33 -26.65
N ARG A 224 0.75 -30.52 -27.96
CA ARG A 224 1.67 -31.44 -28.63
C ARG A 224 2.12 -30.81 -29.93
N ASN A 225 3.38 -30.38 -29.95
CA ASN A 225 3.97 -29.80 -31.15
C ASN A 225 4.50 -30.89 -32.10
N ILE A 226 4.35 -30.65 -33.40
CA ILE A 226 4.89 -31.46 -34.48
C ILE A 226 5.02 -30.58 -35.74
N HIS A 227 5.86 -30.97 -36.69
CA HIS A 227 6.02 -30.22 -37.94
C HIS A 227 4.66 -29.96 -38.62
N PRO A 228 4.32 -28.71 -38.97
CA PRO A 228 2.99 -28.33 -39.47
C PRO A 228 2.52 -29.14 -40.70
N SER A 229 3.43 -29.54 -41.59
CA SER A 229 3.09 -30.32 -42.80
C SER A 229 2.54 -31.72 -42.51
N ILE A 230 2.73 -32.26 -41.29
CA ILE A 230 2.29 -33.61 -40.89
C ILE A 230 1.41 -33.58 -39.63
N ALA A 231 0.85 -32.42 -39.30
CA ALA A 231 0.16 -32.17 -38.03
C ALA A 231 -1.27 -32.71 -37.93
N LYS A 232 -1.89 -33.08 -39.07
CA LYS A 232 -3.28 -33.56 -39.12
C LYS A 232 -3.49 -34.73 -38.15
N ASN A 233 -4.45 -34.56 -37.24
CA ASN A 233 -4.82 -35.52 -36.18
C ASN A 233 -3.67 -35.91 -35.23
N ARG A 234 -2.63 -35.07 -35.11
CA ARG A 234 -1.44 -35.33 -34.28
C ARG A 234 -1.01 -34.14 -33.42
N MET A 235 -1.22 -32.92 -33.90
CA MET A 235 -0.93 -31.71 -33.14
C MET A 235 -2.08 -31.35 -32.22
N THR A 236 -1.76 -30.99 -30.99
CA THR A 236 -2.65 -30.28 -30.07
C THR A 236 -2.03 -28.90 -29.87
N ASN A 237 -2.69 -27.84 -30.31
CA ASN A 237 -2.09 -26.50 -30.28
C ASN A 237 -2.52 -25.75 -29.02
N ALA A 238 -1.61 -25.66 -28.04
CA ALA A 238 -1.87 -25.01 -26.76
C ALA A 238 -2.24 -23.51 -26.91
N ILE A 239 -1.73 -22.80 -27.92
CA ILE A 239 -2.09 -21.40 -28.18
C ILE A 239 -3.58 -21.27 -28.51
N ARG A 240 -4.12 -22.19 -29.32
CA ARG A 240 -5.55 -22.16 -29.68
C ARG A 240 -6.43 -22.50 -28.49
N LEU A 241 -6.01 -23.45 -27.66
CA LEU A 241 -6.71 -23.80 -26.42
C LEU A 241 -6.67 -22.65 -25.41
N ALA A 242 -5.55 -21.93 -25.31
CA ALA A 242 -5.41 -20.73 -24.48
C ALA A 242 -6.37 -19.61 -24.91
N ALA A 243 -6.49 -19.37 -26.22
CA ALA A 243 -7.44 -18.39 -26.75
C ALA A 243 -8.89 -18.74 -26.37
N ILE A 244 -9.28 -20.02 -26.52
CA ILE A 244 -10.62 -20.50 -26.12
C ILE A 244 -10.83 -20.36 -24.62
N PHE A 245 -9.80 -20.64 -23.81
CA PHE A 245 -9.86 -20.47 -22.35
C PHE A 245 -10.12 -19.01 -21.96
N ILE A 246 -9.38 -18.07 -22.55
CA ILE A 246 -9.54 -16.63 -22.29
C ILE A 246 -10.92 -16.14 -22.77
N GLU A 247 -11.38 -16.58 -23.95
CA GLU A 247 -12.69 -16.20 -24.49
C GLU A 247 -13.87 -16.64 -23.59
N ARG A 248 -13.67 -17.70 -22.79
CA ARG A 248 -14.66 -18.18 -21.81
C ARG A 248 -14.64 -17.41 -20.49
N LEU A 249 -13.66 -16.55 -20.26
CA LEU A 249 -13.67 -15.66 -19.09
C LEU A 249 -14.72 -14.55 -19.28
N PRO A 250 -15.45 -14.15 -18.22
CA PRO A 250 -16.36 -13.02 -18.27
C PRO A 250 -15.64 -11.71 -18.62
N THR A 251 -16.18 -10.94 -19.56
CA THR A 251 -15.59 -9.66 -20.03
C THR A 251 -16.45 -8.43 -19.72
N LYS A 252 -17.71 -8.62 -19.33
CA LYS A 252 -18.65 -7.54 -18.96
C LYS A 252 -18.91 -7.45 -17.46
N LYS A 253 -18.36 -8.40 -16.71
CA LYS A 253 -18.42 -8.56 -15.25
C LYS A 253 -17.19 -9.35 -14.85
N LEU A 254 -16.72 -9.23 -13.61
CA LEU A 254 -15.51 -9.90 -13.13
C LEU A 254 -14.23 -9.58 -13.94
N ALA A 255 -14.12 -8.37 -14.51
CA ALA A 255 -12.92 -7.88 -15.17
C ALA A 255 -12.56 -6.50 -14.60
N PRO A 256 -11.29 -6.17 -14.33
CA PRO A 256 -10.93 -4.90 -13.71
C PRO A 256 -11.37 -3.69 -14.53
N GLU A 257 -11.32 -3.77 -15.87
CA GLU A 257 -11.76 -2.72 -16.79
C GLU A 257 -13.29 -2.51 -16.85
N THR A 258 -14.08 -3.38 -16.20
CA THR A 258 -15.55 -3.26 -16.15
C THR A 258 -16.15 -3.43 -14.76
N THR A 259 -15.35 -3.32 -13.69
CA THR A 259 -15.82 -3.49 -12.30
C THR A 259 -15.36 -2.35 -11.41
N GLU A 260 -16.21 -1.97 -10.46
CA GLU A 260 -15.93 -0.88 -9.52
C GLU A 260 -16.39 -1.22 -8.09
N GLY A 261 -16.06 -0.35 -7.13
CA GLY A 261 -16.49 -0.50 -5.74
C GLY A 261 -16.18 -1.88 -5.17
N MET A 262 -17.22 -2.61 -4.77
CA MET A 262 -17.12 -3.92 -4.10
C MET A 262 -17.07 -5.13 -5.05
N GLU A 263 -17.06 -4.91 -6.36
CA GLU A 263 -17.09 -6.00 -7.34
C GLU A 263 -15.70 -6.64 -7.51
N GLY A 264 -15.60 -7.95 -7.27
CA GLY A 264 -14.39 -8.72 -7.54
C GLY A 264 -14.13 -8.96 -9.03
N PHE A 265 -12.96 -9.50 -9.37
CA PHE A 265 -12.57 -9.79 -10.75
C PHE A 265 -11.60 -10.97 -10.91
N LEU A 266 -11.51 -11.42 -12.17
CA LEU A 266 -10.50 -12.30 -12.73
C LEU A 266 -9.70 -11.50 -13.76
N HIS A 267 -8.39 -11.35 -13.56
CA HIS A 267 -7.55 -10.57 -14.46
C HIS A 267 -6.41 -11.41 -15.05
N PRO A 268 -6.57 -11.96 -16.27
CA PRO A 268 -5.46 -12.56 -16.99
C PRO A 268 -4.49 -11.44 -17.41
N TYR A 269 -3.28 -11.44 -16.84
CA TYR A 269 -2.33 -10.32 -17.00
C TYR A 269 -1.00 -10.73 -17.65
N THR A 270 -0.70 -12.03 -17.71
CA THR A 270 0.42 -12.54 -18.51
C THR A 270 0.02 -13.81 -19.25
N ILE A 271 0.52 -13.95 -20.48
CA ILE A 271 0.42 -15.16 -21.29
C ILE A 271 1.76 -15.38 -21.98
N ALA A 272 2.30 -16.59 -21.89
CA ALA A 272 3.56 -16.96 -22.53
C ALA A 272 3.53 -18.43 -22.98
N GLY A 273 4.19 -18.74 -24.09
CA GLY A 273 4.34 -20.12 -24.56
C GLY A 273 4.25 -20.29 -26.07
N GLY A 274 3.94 -21.50 -26.49
CA GLY A 274 3.90 -21.94 -27.88
C GLY A 274 2.97 -23.14 -28.10
N VAL A 275 3.12 -23.85 -29.22
CA VAL A 275 2.24 -24.98 -29.57
C VAL A 275 2.26 -26.10 -28.52
N ALA A 276 3.42 -26.36 -27.91
CA ALA A 276 3.59 -27.44 -26.93
C ALA A 276 3.03 -27.10 -25.55
N GLU A 277 3.07 -25.85 -25.13
CA GLU A 277 2.64 -25.42 -23.80
C GLU A 277 2.37 -23.92 -23.80
N VAL A 278 1.31 -23.49 -23.12
CA VAL A 278 1.05 -22.08 -22.79
C VAL A 278 0.76 -21.94 -21.31
N THR A 279 1.33 -20.94 -20.67
CA THR A 279 1.02 -20.56 -19.29
C THR A 279 0.32 -19.21 -19.27
N ILE A 280 -0.77 -19.11 -18.50
CA ILE A 280 -1.55 -17.89 -18.26
C ILE A 280 -1.54 -17.63 -16.75
N LYS A 281 -1.19 -16.42 -16.33
CA LYS A 281 -1.38 -15.99 -14.94
C LYS A 281 -2.61 -15.11 -14.82
N ILE A 282 -3.46 -15.43 -13.84
CA ILE A 282 -4.74 -14.77 -13.61
C ILE A 282 -4.79 -14.34 -12.14
N LEU A 283 -5.02 -13.05 -11.91
CA LEU A 283 -5.28 -12.53 -10.57
C LEU A 283 -6.74 -12.78 -10.21
N LEU A 284 -6.98 -13.34 -9.03
CA LEU A 284 -8.31 -13.52 -8.45
C LEU A 284 -8.45 -12.49 -7.33
N ARG A 285 -9.48 -11.64 -7.40
CA ARG A 285 -9.72 -10.57 -6.42
C ARG A 285 -11.17 -10.51 -6.01
N ASP A 286 -11.45 -10.49 -4.72
CA ASP A 286 -12.78 -10.20 -4.17
C ASP A 286 -12.66 -9.74 -2.72
N PHE A 287 -13.62 -8.94 -2.24
CA PHE A 287 -13.70 -8.58 -0.83
C PHE A 287 -14.15 -9.77 0.03
N ASP A 288 -14.98 -10.67 -0.52
CA ASP A 288 -15.30 -11.92 0.15
C ASP A 288 -14.25 -13.00 -0.17
N SER A 289 -13.38 -13.28 0.81
CA SER A 289 -12.37 -14.34 0.77
C SER A 289 -12.91 -15.69 0.27
N LYS A 290 -14.18 -16.02 0.56
CA LYS A 290 -14.78 -17.31 0.15
C LYS A 290 -15.01 -17.38 -1.35
N LYS A 291 -15.23 -16.25 -2.04
CA LYS A 291 -15.44 -16.21 -3.49
C LYS A 291 -14.18 -16.54 -4.28
N LEU A 292 -12.98 -16.39 -3.72
CA LEU A 292 -11.76 -16.82 -4.41
C LEU A 292 -11.79 -18.32 -4.76
N ARG A 293 -12.39 -19.16 -3.89
CA ARG A 293 -12.61 -20.59 -4.19
C ARG A 293 -13.65 -20.82 -5.28
N VAL A 294 -14.65 -19.94 -5.37
CA VAL A 294 -15.64 -19.97 -6.47
C VAL A 294 -14.96 -19.63 -7.79
N TYR A 295 -14.05 -18.66 -7.80
CA TYR A 295 -13.26 -18.29 -8.98
C TYR A 295 -12.31 -19.40 -9.42
N GLU A 296 -11.60 -20.04 -8.49
CA GLU A 296 -10.80 -21.23 -8.78
C GLU A 296 -11.64 -22.37 -9.39
N ALA A 297 -12.80 -22.66 -8.81
CA ALA A 297 -13.72 -23.67 -9.33
C ALA A 297 -14.23 -23.30 -10.73
N PHE A 298 -14.49 -22.02 -10.99
CA PHE A 298 -14.91 -21.52 -12.29
C PHE A 298 -13.81 -21.68 -13.36
N LEU A 299 -12.55 -21.36 -13.04
CA LEU A 299 -11.41 -21.62 -13.93
C LEU A 299 -11.27 -23.12 -14.24
N SER A 300 -11.43 -23.96 -13.22
CA SER A 300 -11.39 -25.44 -13.36
C SER A 300 -12.55 -25.97 -14.20
N GLN A 301 -13.72 -25.37 -14.10
CA GLN A 301 -14.89 -25.70 -14.93
C GLN A 301 -14.64 -25.36 -16.40
N ILE A 302 -14.08 -24.18 -16.70
CA ILE A 302 -13.70 -23.80 -18.07
C ILE A 302 -12.72 -24.83 -18.65
N ALA A 303 -11.65 -25.15 -17.92
CA ALA A 303 -10.67 -26.15 -18.35
C ALA A 303 -11.32 -27.51 -18.64
N SER A 304 -12.20 -27.97 -17.74
CA SER A 304 -12.91 -29.25 -17.89
C SER A 304 -13.81 -29.27 -19.14
N GLN A 305 -14.53 -28.18 -19.42
CA GLN A 305 -15.35 -28.06 -20.62
C GLN A 305 -14.52 -28.11 -21.91
N ILE A 306 -13.38 -27.41 -21.93
CA ILE A 306 -12.47 -27.46 -23.08
C ILE A 306 -11.91 -28.87 -23.24
N GLN A 307 -11.58 -29.57 -22.16
CA GLN A 307 -11.07 -30.94 -22.24
C GLN A 307 -12.13 -31.95 -22.75
N LEU A 308 -13.43 -31.71 -22.53
CA LEU A 308 -14.50 -32.50 -23.14
C LEU A 308 -14.58 -32.28 -24.66
N GLU A 309 -14.38 -31.05 -25.12
CA GLU A 309 -14.39 -30.70 -26.54
C GLU A 309 -13.09 -31.10 -27.26
N TYR A 310 -11.97 -31.11 -26.52
CA TYR A 310 -10.63 -31.44 -26.99
C TYR A 310 -9.97 -32.47 -26.05
N PRO A 311 -10.25 -33.78 -26.22
CA PRO A 311 -9.81 -34.82 -25.28
C PRO A 311 -8.29 -34.94 -25.09
N GLU A 312 -7.50 -34.46 -26.05
CA GLU A 312 -6.04 -34.43 -26.02
C GLU A 312 -5.47 -33.23 -25.24
N ALA A 313 -6.31 -32.25 -24.88
CA ALA A 313 -5.91 -31.10 -24.08
C ALA A 313 -5.71 -31.53 -22.61
N LYS A 314 -4.65 -31.03 -21.99
CA LYS A 314 -4.47 -31.15 -20.54
C LYS A 314 -4.26 -29.78 -19.92
N PHE A 315 -4.81 -29.59 -18.75
CA PHE A 315 -4.74 -28.35 -17.99
C PHE A 315 -4.22 -28.65 -16.60
N ASP A 316 -3.24 -27.88 -16.15
CA ASP A 316 -2.84 -27.79 -14.76
C ASP A 316 -3.20 -26.40 -14.25
N ILE A 317 -3.94 -26.32 -13.15
CA ILE A 317 -4.31 -25.05 -12.52
C ILE A 317 -3.76 -25.08 -11.09
N ILE A 318 -2.84 -24.15 -10.81
CA ILE A 318 -2.26 -23.98 -9.48
C ILE A 318 -2.70 -22.61 -8.96
N VAL A 319 -3.42 -22.60 -7.84
CA VAL A 319 -3.83 -21.37 -7.16
C VAL A 319 -2.98 -21.16 -5.91
N THR A 320 -2.29 -20.02 -5.84
CA THR A 320 -1.43 -19.65 -4.70
C THR A 320 -2.00 -18.43 -4.01
N LYS A 321 -2.11 -18.50 -2.69
CA LYS A 321 -2.55 -17.36 -1.87
C LYS A 321 -1.55 -16.20 -1.94
N GLN A 322 -2.05 -14.98 -2.11
CA GLN A 322 -1.26 -13.76 -2.01
C GLN A 322 -1.52 -13.06 -0.66
N TYR A 323 -2.72 -12.55 -0.44
CA TYR A 323 -3.12 -11.88 0.80
C TYR A 323 -4.63 -12.01 1.05
N ARG A 324 -5.10 -11.58 2.22
CA ARG A 324 -6.50 -11.63 2.62
C ARG A 324 -7.04 -10.27 2.99
N ASN A 325 -8.35 -10.11 2.84
CA ASN A 325 -9.10 -8.93 3.22
C ASN A 325 -8.83 -8.62 4.69
N MET A 326 -8.37 -7.40 4.97
CA MET A 326 -8.11 -6.96 6.34
C MET A 326 -9.37 -7.05 7.23
N ALA A 327 -10.56 -6.86 6.68
CA ALA A 327 -11.81 -6.93 7.44
C ALA A 327 -12.01 -8.30 8.12
N ASP A 328 -11.48 -9.39 7.55
CA ASP A 328 -11.55 -10.73 8.13
C ASP A 328 -10.84 -10.82 9.50
N GLY A 329 -9.83 -9.98 9.75
CA GLY A 329 -9.06 -9.96 10.99
C GLY A 329 -9.37 -8.78 11.93
N MET A 330 -10.07 -7.74 11.46
CA MET A 330 -10.39 -6.54 12.27
C MET A 330 -11.14 -6.86 13.56
N SER A 331 -11.96 -7.91 13.57
CA SER A 331 -12.75 -8.31 14.76
C SER A 331 -11.90 -8.74 15.97
N LYS A 332 -10.61 -9.03 15.79
CA LYS A 332 -9.68 -9.34 16.89
C LYS A 332 -9.42 -8.14 17.79
N GLU A 333 -9.52 -6.93 17.24
CA GLU A 333 -9.46 -5.69 18.01
C GLU A 333 -10.53 -4.71 17.48
N PRO A 334 -11.80 -4.88 17.92
CA PRO A 334 -12.93 -4.15 17.35
C PRO A 334 -12.88 -2.64 17.65
N ARG A 335 -11.96 -2.16 18.51
CA ARG A 335 -11.77 -0.73 18.80
C ARG A 335 -10.94 -0.01 17.72
N ALA A 336 -10.15 -0.73 16.92
CA ALA A 336 -9.15 -0.12 16.03
C ALA A 336 -9.75 0.94 15.08
N ILE A 337 -10.80 0.59 14.33
CA ILE A 337 -11.48 1.52 13.41
C ILE A 337 -12.31 2.57 14.18
N PRO A 338 -13.19 2.22 15.15
CA PRO A 338 -13.95 3.22 15.90
C PRO A 338 -13.09 4.28 16.57
N PHE A 339 -11.92 3.93 17.11
CA PHE A 339 -11.02 4.88 17.74
C PHE A 339 -10.33 5.79 16.73
N ALA A 340 -9.97 5.29 15.54
CA ALA A 340 -9.51 6.15 14.44
C ALA A 340 -10.59 7.13 13.96
N VAL A 341 -11.84 6.65 13.82
CA VAL A 341 -13.00 7.49 13.48
C VAL A 341 -13.19 8.61 14.52
N GLU A 342 -13.07 8.28 15.81
CA GLU A 342 -13.16 9.27 16.88
C GLU A 342 -12.01 10.28 16.83
N ALA A 343 -10.77 9.81 16.63
CA ALA A 343 -9.59 10.66 16.51
C ALA A 343 -9.70 11.65 15.36
N MET A 344 -10.18 11.21 14.19
CA MET A 344 -10.45 12.08 13.04
C MET A 344 -11.50 13.14 13.33
N LYS A 345 -12.59 12.80 14.03
CA LYS A 345 -13.60 13.79 14.44
C LYS A 345 -13.01 14.84 15.38
N LEU A 346 -12.15 14.43 16.32
CA LEU A 346 -11.46 15.34 17.24
C LEU A 346 -10.50 16.28 16.51
N ALA A 347 -9.85 15.82 15.43
CA ALA A 347 -9.04 16.64 14.53
C ALA A 347 -9.87 17.58 13.61
N GLY A 348 -11.21 17.53 13.71
CA GLY A 348 -12.12 18.33 12.90
C GLY A 348 -12.34 17.81 11.47
N LEU A 349 -12.02 16.54 11.21
CA LEU A 349 -12.24 15.88 9.91
C LEU A 349 -13.59 15.17 9.87
N GLN A 350 -14.08 14.91 8.66
CA GLN A 350 -15.22 14.02 8.40
C GLN A 350 -14.67 12.64 8.04
N PRO A 351 -14.66 11.67 8.98
CA PRO A 351 -14.09 10.35 8.71
C PRO A 351 -14.93 9.58 7.69
N LYS A 352 -14.24 8.94 6.76
CA LYS A 352 -14.81 8.07 5.73
C LYS A 352 -14.09 6.73 5.81
N VAL A 353 -14.82 5.68 6.16
CA VAL A 353 -14.29 4.32 6.10
C VAL A 353 -14.38 3.83 4.66
N THR A 354 -13.25 3.42 4.11
CA THR A 354 -13.06 3.07 2.70
C THR A 354 -12.67 1.60 2.54
N SER A 355 -12.81 1.12 1.30
CA SER A 355 -12.44 -0.23 0.89
C SER A 355 -11.42 -0.13 -0.24
N VAL A 356 -10.28 -0.82 -0.08
CA VAL A 356 -9.17 -0.79 -1.02
C VAL A 356 -9.31 -1.93 -2.02
N ARG A 357 -9.37 -1.61 -3.33
CA ARG A 357 -9.39 -2.60 -4.42
C ARG A 357 -7.99 -3.17 -4.71
N GLY A 358 -7.26 -3.51 -3.66
CA GLY A 358 -5.86 -3.91 -3.67
C GLY A 358 -5.50 -4.63 -2.37
N GLY A 359 -4.22 -4.63 -2.02
CA GLY A 359 -3.72 -5.09 -0.73
C GLY A 359 -2.78 -4.03 -0.17
N THR A 360 -2.59 -4.03 1.14
CA THR A 360 -1.65 -3.16 1.86
C THR A 360 -0.85 -3.99 2.84
N ASP A 361 0.29 -3.49 3.32
CA ASP A 361 0.99 -4.09 4.46
C ASP A 361 0.04 -4.32 5.65
N GLY A 362 -0.87 -3.37 5.93
CA GLY A 362 -1.88 -3.48 6.98
C GLY A 362 -2.81 -4.70 6.83
N SER A 363 -3.17 -5.07 5.59
CA SER A 363 -3.95 -6.29 5.31
C SER A 363 -3.19 -7.57 5.69
N ARG A 364 -1.89 -7.61 5.40
CA ARG A 364 -1.01 -8.73 5.75
C ARG A 364 -0.78 -8.82 7.24
N MET A 365 -0.49 -7.70 7.91
CA MET A 365 -0.35 -7.63 9.38
C MET A 365 -1.62 -8.13 10.07
N THR A 366 -2.78 -7.75 9.55
CA THR A 366 -4.08 -8.19 10.04
C THR A 366 -4.30 -9.69 9.87
N GLU A 367 -3.95 -10.23 8.69
CA GLU A 367 -4.01 -11.67 8.41
C GLU A 367 -3.19 -12.48 9.44
N ILE A 368 -1.98 -12.02 9.77
CA ILE A 368 -1.10 -12.70 10.74
C ILE A 368 -1.39 -12.36 12.21
N GLY A 369 -2.39 -11.52 12.48
CA GLY A 369 -3.01 -11.38 13.80
C GLY A 369 -2.97 -10.00 14.46
N LEU A 370 -2.49 -8.97 13.77
CA LEU A 370 -2.47 -7.60 14.28
C LEU A 370 -3.41 -6.70 13.46
N PRO A 371 -4.62 -6.39 13.96
CA PRO A 371 -5.54 -5.49 13.29
C PRO A 371 -4.89 -4.14 12.97
N THR A 372 -4.76 -3.86 11.68
CA THR A 372 -3.99 -2.72 11.16
C THR A 372 -4.76 -1.98 10.06
N PRO A 373 -5.75 -1.12 10.41
CA PRO A 373 -6.34 -0.20 9.43
C PRO A 373 -5.31 0.78 8.86
N ASN A 374 -5.60 1.29 7.66
CA ASN A 374 -4.80 2.33 7.02
C ASN A 374 -5.43 3.71 7.26
N LEU A 375 -4.61 4.74 7.44
CA LEU A 375 -5.06 6.11 7.65
C LEU A 375 -4.49 7.04 6.58
N SER A 376 -5.32 7.98 6.14
CA SER A 376 -4.92 9.06 5.23
C SER A 376 -3.75 9.90 5.76
N THR A 377 -2.81 10.25 4.88
CA THR A 377 -1.58 11.01 5.17
C THR A 377 -1.33 12.21 4.26
N GLY A 378 -2.22 12.47 3.30
CA GLY A 378 -2.14 13.63 2.41
C GLY A 378 -1.40 13.38 1.10
N GLU A 379 -1.16 12.12 0.73
CA GLU A 379 -0.59 11.75 -0.57
C GLU A 379 -1.65 11.79 -1.68
N HIS A 380 -1.22 12.13 -2.89
CA HIS A 380 -2.06 12.21 -4.08
C HIS A 380 -1.25 11.81 -5.32
N ASN A 381 -1.89 11.11 -6.26
CA ASN A 381 -1.26 10.55 -7.47
C ASN A 381 0.05 9.79 -7.21
N PRO A 382 0.08 8.83 -6.27
CA PRO A 382 1.29 8.07 -5.96
C PRO A 382 1.87 7.38 -7.20
N HIS A 383 3.14 7.01 -7.12
CA HIS A 383 3.89 6.23 -8.14
C HIS A 383 4.11 6.96 -9.48
N SER A 384 3.73 8.23 -9.57
CA SER A 384 3.74 8.99 -10.81
C SER A 384 4.59 10.25 -10.75
N PRO A 385 5.02 10.79 -11.90
CA PRO A 385 5.64 12.12 -11.92
C PRO A 385 4.70 13.27 -11.54
N LEU A 386 3.40 13.01 -11.53
CA LEU A 386 2.34 13.94 -11.15
C LEU A 386 1.98 13.82 -9.66
N GLU A 387 2.76 13.07 -8.88
CA GLU A 387 2.59 12.92 -7.44
C GLU A 387 2.73 14.26 -6.72
N TRP A 388 1.84 14.49 -5.76
CA TRP A 388 1.84 15.68 -4.93
C TRP A 388 1.30 15.39 -3.53
N THR A 389 1.56 16.30 -2.60
CA THR A 389 1.01 16.26 -1.25
C THR A 389 0.67 17.67 -0.76
N CYS A 390 -0.19 17.76 0.25
CA CYS A 390 -0.57 19.00 0.91
C CYS A 390 -0.03 19.02 2.34
N LEU A 391 0.75 20.06 2.69
CA LEU A 391 1.33 20.18 4.03
C LEU A 391 0.25 20.19 5.11
N GLU A 392 -0.85 20.91 4.88
CA GLU A 392 -1.93 21.03 5.85
C GLU A 392 -2.73 19.74 6.03
N GLU A 393 -2.78 18.85 5.02
CA GLU A 393 -3.34 17.51 5.18
C GLU A 393 -2.41 16.63 6.02
N MET A 394 -1.11 16.71 5.81
CA MET A 394 -0.12 16.04 6.67
C MET A 394 -0.20 16.54 8.12
N GLU A 395 -0.40 17.85 8.34
CA GLU A 395 -0.63 18.41 9.67
C GLU A 395 -1.89 17.84 10.33
N LYS A 396 -2.96 17.64 9.55
CA LYS A 396 -4.15 16.97 10.03
C LYS A 396 -3.91 15.51 10.37
N ALA A 397 -3.09 14.78 9.60
CA ALA A 397 -2.68 13.43 9.97
C ALA A 397 -1.89 13.40 11.31
N VAL A 398 -1.05 14.40 11.58
CA VAL A 398 -0.40 14.56 12.89
C VAL A 398 -1.43 14.75 14.00
N GLU A 399 -2.40 15.65 13.83
CA GLU A 399 -3.51 15.86 14.79
C GLU A 399 -4.28 14.56 15.07
N VAL A 400 -4.57 13.79 14.02
CA VAL A 400 -5.25 12.49 14.12
C VAL A 400 -4.43 11.54 14.99
N LEU A 401 -3.12 11.42 14.77
CA LEU A 401 -2.28 10.54 15.59
C LEU A 401 -2.23 10.96 17.07
N LEU A 402 -2.15 12.27 17.35
CA LEU A 402 -2.19 12.79 18.72
C LEU A 402 -3.52 12.48 19.41
N HIS A 403 -4.64 12.66 18.72
CA HIS A 403 -5.96 12.32 19.26
C HIS A 403 -6.16 10.81 19.39
N LEU A 404 -5.65 10.02 18.45
CA LEU A 404 -5.71 8.56 18.50
C LEU A 404 -5.00 8.02 19.74
N ALA A 405 -3.81 8.55 20.04
CA ALA A 405 -3.07 8.24 21.26
C ALA A 405 -3.90 8.52 22.53
N GLN A 406 -4.61 9.65 22.56
CA GLN A 406 -5.50 10.02 23.68
C GLN A 406 -6.75 9.14 23.76
N VAL A 407 -7.35 8.79 22.62
CA VAL A 407 -8.55 7.95 22.56
C VAL A 407 -8.25 6.55 23.11
N TRP A 408 -7.13 5.96 22.73
CA TRP A 408 -6.65 4.69 23.31
C TRP A 408 -6.35 4.78 24.81
N ALA A 409 -6.01 5.98 25.29
CA ALA A 409 -5.76 6.28 26.70
C ALA A 409 -7.02 6.68 27.48
N LYS A 410 -8.23 6.56 26.91
CA LYS A 410 -9.46 6.70 27.69
C LYS A 410 -9.65 5.49 28.63
N PRO A 411 -10.38 5.66 29.75
CA PRO A 411 -10.61 4.58 30.72
C PRO A 411 -11.41 3.40 30.16
#